data_AF-A0A6L8U317-F1
#
_entry.id   AF-A0A6L8U317-F1
#
_cell.length_a   1.000
_cell.length_b   1.000
_cell.length_c   1.000
_cell.angle_alpha   90.00
_cell.angle_beta   90.00
_cell.angle_gamma   90.00
#
_symmetry.space_group_name_H-M   'P 1'
#
loop_
_entity.id
_entity.type
_entity.pdbx_description
1 polymer ?
#
loop_
_entity_poly.entity_id
_entity_poly.type
_entity_poly.pdbx_seq_one_letter_code
_entity_poly.pdbx_strand_id
1 'polypeptide(L)'
;MISEAIQQTLATIIPNTYMSMGDEEIITPYATHRETGVPNYGKAGILGYTYQVEVLIVDDTPDKVEQLLQSVKNALRELEGTTVCGTGIELVIWEDDEPDFDIESQMYTSVSTFTIDTSNR
;
A
#
# COMPACT_ATOMS: atom_id res chain seq x y z
N MET A 1 7.73 -11.24 -3.59
CA MET A 1 7.83 -10.59 -2.26
C MET A 1 6.66 -9.63 -2.12
N ILE A 2 6.04 -9.48 -0.94
CA ILE A 2 4.82 -8.66 -0.81
C ILE A 2 5.04 -7.23 -1.30
N SER A 3 6.19 -6.61 -1.00
CA SER A 3 6.48 -5.24 -1.42
C SER A 3 6.51 -5.05 -2.93
N GLU A 4 6.95 -6.07 -3.67
CA GLU A 4 6.92 -6.05 -5.13
C GLU A 4 5.48 -6.16 -5.66
N ALA A 5 4.63 -6.96 -5.01
CA ALA A 5 3.22 -7.08 -5.38
C ALA A 5 2.47 -5.76 -5.10
N ILE A 6 2.70 -5.12 -3.95
CA ILE A 6 2.13 -3.82 -3.61
C ILE A 6 2.63 -2.75 -4.58
N GLN A 7 3.95 -2.66 -4.79
CA GLN A 7 4.56 -1.71 -5.72
C GLN A 7 3.98 -1.82 -7.14
N GLN A 8 3.89 -3.04 -7.69
CA GLN A 8 3.33 -3.24 -9.03
C GLN A 8 1.86 -2.83 -9.10
N THR A 9 1.07 -3.20 -8.08
CA THR A 9 -0.36 -2.88 -8.03
C THR A 9 -0.59 -1.37 -7.97
N LEU A 10 0.09 -0.68 -7.04
CA LEU A 10 -0.03 0.77 -6.88
C LEU A 10 0.47 1.54 -8.10
N ALA A 11 1.58 1.10 -8.72
CA ALA A 11 2.14 1.75 -9.91
C ALA A 11 1.21 1.73 -11.14
N THR A 12 0.23 0.81 -11.19
CA THR A 12 -0.80 0.84 -12.25
C THR A 12 -1.81 1.99 -12.10
N ILE A 13 -1.95 2.52 -10.88
CA ILE A 13 -2.91 3.58 -10.52
C ILE A 13 -2.19 4.92 -10.43
N ILE A 14 -1.05 4.93 -9.73
CA ILE A 14 -0.20 6.11 -9.49
C ILE A 14 1.20 5.76 -10.00
N PRO A 15 1.56 6.14 -11.25
CA PRO A 15 2.84 5.76 -11.84
C PRO A 15 4.06 6.15 -11.01
N ASN A 16 3.96 7.26 -10.26
CA ASN A 16 4.99 7.77 -9.35
C ASN A 16 4.82 7.13 -7.95
N THR A 17 4.85 5.80 -7.86
CA THR A 17 4.82 5.08 -6.58
C THR A 17 6.22 4.64 -6.17
N TYR A 18 6.59 4.84 -4.90
CA TYR A 18 7.93 4.51 -4.39
C TYR A 18 7.85 3.79 -3.03
N MET A 19 8.75 2.84 -2.75
CA MET A 19 8.83 2.22 -1.40
C MET A 19 9.39 3.16 -0.32
N SER A 20 10.23 4.11 -0.74
CA SER A 20 10.86 5.09 0.14
C SER A 20 11.26 6.29 -0.69
N MET A 21 11.00 7.51 -0.20
CA MET A 21 11.41 8.73 -0.88
C MET A 21 12.73 9.28 -0.35
N GLY A 22 13.60 9.67 -1.28
CA GLY A 22 14.77 10.51 -1.06
C GLY A 22 14.53 11.95 -1.54
N ASP A 23 15.61 12.70 -1.74
CA ASP A 23 15.59 14.13 -2.10
C ASP A 23 15.45 14.33 -3.63
N GLU A 24 14.33 13.89 -4.21
CA GLU A 24 14.03 14.03 -5.65
C GLU A 24 12.84 14.99 -5.89
N GLU A 25 12.90 15.77 -6.99
CA GLU A 25 11.79 16.60 -7.48
C GLU A 25 10.65 15.72 -8.00
N ILE A 26 9.79 15.27 -7.09
CA ILE A 26 8.67 14.37 -7.40
C ILE A 26 7.49 15.16 -7.97
N ILE A 27 6.88 14.58 -9.00
CA ILE A 27 5.70 15.13 -9.68
C ILE A 27 4.43 14.51 -9.07
N THR A 28 3.49 15.36 -8.66
CA THR A 28 2.17 14.92 -8.19
C THR A 28 1.26 14.47 -9.35
N PRO A 29 0.37 13.47 -9.15
CA PRO A 29 0.23 12.67 -7.94
C PRO A 29 1.40 11.70 -7.76
N TYR A 30 1.76 11.45 -6.51
CA TYR A 30 2.68 10.38 -6.15
C TYR A 30 2.17 9.58 -4.95
N ALA A 31 2.73 8.39 -4.76
CA ALA A 31 2.46 7.59 -3.59
C ALA A 31 3.75 7.01 -3.00
N THR A 32 3.74 6.83 -1.69
CA THR A 32 4.71 5.96 -1.02
C THR A 32 4.01 4.84 -0.31
N HIS A 33 4.72 3.74 -0.10
CA HIS A 33 4.20 2.64 0.69
C HIS A 33 5.28 1.98 1.51
N ARG A 34 4.88 1.43 2.65
CA ARG A 34 5.77 0.77 3.60
C ARG A 34 5.08 -0.45 4.16
N GLU A 35 5.80 -1.56 4.23
CA GLU A 35 5.30 -2.79 4.84
C GLU A 35 6.08 -3.18 6.09
N THR A 36 5.36 -3.54 7.15
CA THR A 36 5.93 -4.14 8.36
C THR A 36 5.29 -5.51 8.57
N GLY A 37 6.08 -6.56 8.46
CA GLY A 37 5.61 -7.95 8.52
C GLY A 37 5.94 -8.66 9.83
N VAL A 38 4.98 -9.42 10.36
CA VAL A 38 5.17 -10.34 11.49
C VAL A 38 4.91 -11.78 11.02
N PRO A 39 5.81 -12.74 11.29
CA PRO A 39 5.61 -14.12 10.89
C PRO A 39 4.50 -14.81 11.68
N ASN A 40 3.67 -15.58 10.98
CA ASN A 40 2.64 -16.44 11.54
C ASN A 40 3.20 -17.83 11.81
N TYR A 41 3.22 -18.25 13.08
CA TYR A 41 3.80 -19.52 13.50
C TYR A 41 2.74 -20.62 13.68
N GLY A 42 3.01 -21.78 13.09
CA GLY A 42 2.34 -23.03 13.38
C GLY A 42 3.29 -24.05 14.03
N LYS A 43 2.77 -25.21 14.41
CA LYS A 43 3.58 -26.32 14.96
C LYS A 43 4.69 -26.80 14.01
N ALA A 44 4.54 -26.56 12.71
CA ALA A 44 5.48 -26.97 11.67
C ALA A 44 6.49 -25.87 11.28
N GLY A 45 6.42 -24.67 11.87
CA GLY A 45 7.27 -23.52 11.50
C GLY A 45 6.45 -22.30 11.07
N ILE A 46 7.05 -21.45 10.24
CA ILE A 46 6.40 -20.24 9.69
C ILE A 46 5.43 -20.66 8.59
N LEU A 47 4.15 -20.36 8.76
CA LEU A 47 3.09 -20.65 7.78
C LEU A 47 2.89 -19.50 6.79
N GLY A 48 3.25 -18.29 7.19
CA GLY A 48 2.98 -17.08 6.44
C GLY A 48 3.40 -15.84 7.22
N TYR A 49 2.94 -14.68 6.77
CA TYR A 49 3.21 -13.39 7.40
C TYR A 49 1.95 -12.53 7.36
N THR A 50 1.71 -11.81 8.45
CA THR A 50 0.76 -10.70 8.49
C THR A 50 1.54 -9.42 8.31
N TYR A 51 1.21 -8.64 7.28
CA TYR A 51 1.81 -7.36 6.97
C TYR A 51 0.87 -6.23 7.32
N GLN A 52 1.36 -5.25 8.06
CA GLN A 52 0.75 -3.93 8.08
C GLN A 52 1.38 -3.10 6.95
N VAL A 53 0.55 -2.66 6.01
CA VAL A 53 0.95 -1.87 4.84
C VAL A 53 0.35 -0.48 4.98
N GLU A 54 1.22 0.53 5.00
CA GLU A 54 0.83 1.94 4.99
C GLU A 54 1.04 2.47 3.58
N VAL A 55 0.03 3.11 3.00
CA VAL A 55 0.10 3.77 1.70
C VAL A 55 -0.19 5.25 1.89
N LEU A 56 0.77 6.11 1.59
CA LEU A 56 0.62 7.56 1.55
C LEU A 56 0.39 7.99 0.12
N ILE A 57 -0.67 8.76 -0.13
CA ILE A 57 -0.96 9.39 -1.43
C ILE A 57 -0.84 10.90 -1.25
N VAL A 58 -0.22 11.57 -2.21
CA VAL A 58 -0.01 13.02 -2.20
C VAL A 58 -0.39 13.62 -3.55
N ASP A 59 -1.19 14.69 -3.52
CA ASP A 59 -1.64 15.43 -4.70
C ASP A 59 -1.95 16.90 -4.37
N ASP A 60 -2.14 17.75 -5.39
CA ASP A 60 -2.47 19.16 -5.24
C ASP A 60 -3.95 19.41 -4.92
N THR A 61 -4.81 18.39 -5.08
CA THR A 61 -6.24 18.50 -4.81
C THR A 61 -6.78 17.37 -3.93
N PRO A 62 -7.68 17.67 -2.97
CA PRO A 62 -8.22 16.65 -2.06
C PRO A 62 -9.11 15.64 -2.80
N ASP A 63 -9.87 16.09 -3.80
CA ASP A 63 -10.74 15.23 -4.62
C ASP A 63 -9.94 14.15 -5.36
N LYS A 64 -8.74 14.50 -5.83
CA LYS A 64 -7.87 13.56 -6.55
C LYS A 64 -7.25 12.56 -5.60
N VAL A 65 -6.81 12.99 -4.41
CA VAL A 65 -6.35 12.07 -3.34
C VAL A 65 -7.45 11.06 -3.02
N GLU A 66 -8.69 11.50 -2.81
CA GLU A 66 -9.81 10.61 -2.49
C GLU A 66 -10.11 9.61 -3.63
N GLN A 67 -10.13 10.07 -4.88
CA GLN A 67 -10.34 9.19 -6.04
C GLN A 67 -9.24 8.13 -6.18
N LEU A 68 -7.98 8.54 -6.03
CA LEU A 68 -6.84 7.63 -6.09
C LEU A 68 -6.87 6.64 -4.94
N LEU A 69 -7.22 7.11 -3.74
CA LEU A 69 -7.36 6.26 -2.57
C LEU A 69 -8.41 5.16 -2.76
N GLN A 70 -9.60 5.51 -3.28
CA GLN A 70 -10.63 4.52 -3.57
C GLN A 70 -10.15 3.50 -4.62
N SER A 71 -9.39 3.95 -5.63
CA SER A 71 -8.81 3.08 -6.64
C SER A 71 -7.78 2.12 -6.03
N VAL A 72 -6.91 2.61 -5.13
CA VAL A 72 -5.92 1.82 -4.40
C VAL A 72 -6.60 0.78 -3.52
N LYS A 73 -7.62 1.15 -2.75
CA LYS A 73 -8.38 0.22 -1.91
C LYS A 73 -8.98 -0.92 -2.70
N ASN A 74 -9.58 -0.61 -3.84
CA ASN A 74 -10.19 -1.61 -4.71
C ASN A 74 -9.12 -2.56 -5.28
N ALA A 75 -8.03 -2.02 -5.83
CA ALA A 75 -6.97 -2.83 -6.41
C ALA A 75 -6.26 -3.72 -5.40
N LEU A 76 -5.99 -3.22 -4.18
CA LEU A 76 -5.40 -4.03 -3.12
C LEU A 76 -6.36 -5.13 -2.67
N ARG A 77 -7.67 -4.86 -2.55
CA ARG A 77 -8.66 -5.90 -2.26
C ARG A 77 -8.78 -6.95 -3.37
N GLU A 78 -8.60 -6.57 -4.63
CA GLU A 78 -8.58 -7.51 -5.76
C GLU A 78 -7.40 -8.50 -5.71
N LEU A 79 -6.36 -8.21 -4.91
CA LEU A 79 -5.28 -9.16 -4.66
C LEU A 79 -5.70 -10.33 -3.75
N GLU A 80 -6.78 -10.19 -2.98
CA GLU A 80 -7.25 -11.23 -2.07
C GLU A 80 -7.57 -12.53 -2.82
N GLY A 81 -7.02 -13.64 -2.33
CA GLY A 81 -7.15 -14.96 -2.95
C GLY A 81 -6.28 -15.18 -4.19
N THR A 82 -5.45 -14.20 -4.57
CA THR A 82 -4.55 -14.31 -5.73
C THR A 82 -3.12 -14.68 -5.32
N THR A 83 -2.26 -14.91 -6.31
CA THR A 83 -0.83 -15.09 -6.09
C THR A 83 -0.09 -14.14 -7.03
N VAL A 84 0.65 -13.20 -6.45
CA VAL A 84 1.42 -12.19 -7.19
C VAL A 84 2.88 -12.29 -6.80
N CYS A 85 3.78 -12.32 -7.78
CA CYS A 85 5.23 -12.40 -7.57
C CYS A 85 5.64 -13.56 -6.63
N GLY A 86 4.93 -14.70 -6.74
CA GLY A 86 5.16 -15.90 -5.92
C GLY A 86 4.65 -15.83 -4.48
N THR A 87 3.97 -14.75 -4.08
CA THR A 87 3.38 -14.58 -2.75
C THR A 87 1.87 -14.80 -2.83
N GLY A 88 1.36 -15.78 -2.09
CA GLY A 88 -0.09 -15.99 -1.94
C GLY A 88 -0.66 -14.94 -1.00
N ILE A 89 -1.71 -14.24 -1.42
CA ILE A 89 -2.38 -13.21 -0.64
C ILE A 89 -3.72 -13.80 -0.19
N GLU A 90 -3.90 -14.00 1.11
CA GLU A 90 -5.06 -14.69 1.66
C GLU A 90 -6.17 -13.73 2.06
N LEU A 91 -5.80 -12.57 2.60
CA LEU A 91 -6.73 -11.60 3.15
C LEU A 91 -6.16 -10.20 3.01
N VAL A 92 -7.02 -9.24 2.66
CA VAL A 92 -6.68 -7.80 2.63
C VAL A 92 -7.75 -7.02 3.39
N ILE A 93 -7.41 -6.55 4.58
CA ILE A 93 -8.27 -5.70 5.40
C ILE A 93 -7.81 -4.25 5.27
N TRP A 94 -8.76 -3.35 5.08
CA TRP A 94 -8.53 -1.91 5.20
C TRP A 94 -8.92 -1.49 6.61
N GLU A 95 -8.03 -0.79 7.31
CA GLU A 95 -8.19 -0.42 8.73
C GLU A 95 -8.68 1.02 8.88
N ASP A 96 -7.96 1.99 8.30
CA ASP A 96 -8.24 3.41 8.49
C ASP A 96 -7.70 4.28 7.34
N ASP A 97 -8.20 5.51 7.27
CA ASP A 97 -7.64 6.60 6.44
C ASP A 97 -7.43 7.86 7.28
N GLU A 98 -6.25 8.44 7.15
CA GLU A 98 -5.88 9.71 7.78
C GLU A 98 -5.65 10.75 6.67
N PRO A 99 -6.69 11.50 6.26
CA PRO A 99 -6.51 12.63 5.35
C PRO A 99 -5.87 13.81 6.09
N ASP A 100 -4.94 14.49 5.46
CA ASP A 100 -4.27 15.67 6.01
C ASP A 100 -3.93 16.69 4.91
N PHE A 101 -3.56 17.90 5.33
CA PHE A 101 -3.03 18.95 4.47
C PHE A 101 -1.70 19.43 5.02
N ASP A 102 -0.64 19.21 4.27
CA ASP A 102 0.69 19.65 4.65
C ASP A 102 0.88 21.14 4.31
N ILE A 103 1.02 21.95 5.36
CA ILE A 103 1.18 23.40 5.25
C ILE A 103 2.51 23.78 4.58
N GLU A 104 3.57 22.99 4.75
CA GLU A 104 4.89 23.34 4.21
C GLU A 104 4.94 23.10 2.70
N SER A 105 4.44 21.95 2.24
CA SER A 105 4.40 21.61 0.81
C SER A 105 3.17 22.16 0.08
N GLN A 106 2.13 22.62 0.81
CA GLN A 106 0.83 23.02 0.28
C GLN A 106 0.12 21.87 -0.48
N MET A 107 0.34 20.63 -0.06
CA MET A 107 -0.22 19.43 -0.70
C MET A 107 -1.25 18.75 0.20
N TYR A 108 -2.21 18.08 -0.44
CA TYR A 108 -3.14 17.19 0.24
C TYR A 108 -2.54 15.80 0.32
N THR A 109 -2.69 15.18 1.47
CA THR A 109 -2.17 13.84 1.73
C THR A 109 -3.26 12.94 2.29
N SER A 110 -3.11 11.64 2.09
CA SER A 110 -3.87 10.65 2.83
C SER A 110 -3.02 9.42 3.08
N VAL A 111 -2.93 9.01 4.35
CA VAL A 111 -2.31 7.76 4.75
C VAL A 111 -3.41 6.73 4.97
N SER A 112 -3.32 5.59 4.30
CA SER A 112 -4.23 4.48 4.51
C SER A 112 -3.50 3.24 4.95
N THR A 113 -4.05 2.59 5.97
CA THR A 113 -3.46 1.40 6.57
C THR A 113 -4.23 0.16 6.16
N PHE A 114 -3.49 -0.88 5.77
CA PHE A 114 -4.02 -2.19 5.39
C PHE A 114 -3.34 -3.28 6.20
N THR A 115 -4.11 -4.31 6.56
CA THR A 115 -3.59 -5.58 7.08
C THR A 115 -3.68 -6.62 5.98
N ILE A 116 -2.55 -7.22 5.60
CA ILE A 116 -2.45 -8.21 4.52
C ILE A 116 -1.86 -9.51 5.05
N ASP A 117 -2.62 -10.59 4.99
CA ASP A 117 -2.14 -11.92 5.31
C ASP A 117 -1.61 -12.61 4.06
N THR A 118 -0.45 -13.23 4.21
CA THR A 118 0.22 -13.99 3.17
C THR A 118 0.54 -15.38 3.65
N SER A 119 0.57 -16.34 2.72
CA SER A 119 1.02 -17.70 3.01
C SER A 119 2.16 -18.15 2.09
N ASN A 120 3.07 -18.93 2.67
CA ASN A 120 4.04 -19.70 1.92
C ASN A 120 3.35 -20.99 1.50
N ARG A 121 2.94 -21.08 0.24
CA ARG A 121 2.34 -22.29 -0.31
C ARG A 121 3.35 -23.42 -0.44
#